data_AF-A0A3D4B4B0-F1
#
_entry.id   AF-A0A3D4B4B0-F1
#
_cell.length_a   1.000
_cell.length_b   1.000
_cell.length_c   1.000
_cell.angle_alpha   90.00
_cell.angle_beta   90.00
_cell.angle_gamma   90.00
#
_symmetry.space_group_name_H-M   'P 1'
#
loop_
_entity.id
_entity.type
_entity.pdbx_description
1 polymer ?
#
loop_
_entity_poly.entity_id
_entity_poly.type
_entity_poly.pdbx_seq_one_letter_code
_entity_poly.pdbx_strand_id
1 'polypeptide(L)'
;PFEAAALLLCRIVSIPTSTRATLDLGSKAIASDPAQPRGIVWNMENAELDFQNEEHWVMKYPDTSDLTVGQPVYIFPTHICPTSALHRYVYVIDADGHCRERWDVSARDRE
;
A
#
# COMPACT_ATOMS: atom_id res chain seq x y z
N PRO A 1 6.95 10.03 20.66
CA PRO A 1 6.43 9.73 19.29
C PRO A 1 6.23 8.22 19.13
N PHE A 2 5.29 7.79 18.28
CA PHE A 2 5.02 6.38 17.99
C PHE A 2 5.53 6.01 16.59
N GLU A 3 5.89 4.75 16.39
CA GLU A 3 6.25 4.19 15.09
C GLU A 3 5.02 3.56 14.41
N ALA A 4 4.93 3.70 13.09
CA ALA A 4 3.85 3.09 12.32
C ALA A 4 4.04 1.57 12.25
N ALA A 5 3.07 0.83 12.78
CA ALA A 5 3.12 -0.64 12.85
C ALA A 5 2.28 -1.36 11.77
N ALA A 6 1.58 -0.60 10.91
CA ALA A 6 0.73 -1.16 9.87
C ALA A 6 1.09 -0.56 8.51
N LEU A 7 1.33 -1.42 7.53
CA LEU A 7 1.62 -1.06 6.16
C LEU A 7 0.86 -1.97 5.20
N LEU A 8 0.66 -1.49 3.98
CA LEU A 8 0.13 -2.25 2.87
C LEU A 8 1.29 -2.70 1.99
N LEU A 9 1.33 -3.99 1.64
CA LEU A 9 2.22 -4.52 0.63
C LEU A 9 1.46 -4.57 -0.70
N CYS A 10 1.99 -3.88 -1.71
CA CYS A 10 1.54 -3.93 -3.09
C CYS A 10 2.72 -4.19 -4.02
N ARG A 11 2.47 -4.32 -5.32
CA ARG A 11 3.48 -4.57 -6.35
C ARG A 11 3.30 -3.64 -7.53
N ILE A 12 4.40 -3.34 -8.20
CA ILE A 12 4.38 -2.74 -9.54
C ILE A 12 3.80 -3.77 -10.51
N VAL A 13 2.70 -3.44 -11.19
CA VAL A 13 2.06 -4.30 -12.20
C VAL A 13 2.27 -3.80 -13.63
N SER A 14 2.69 -2.54 -13.81
CA SER A 14 2.99 -1.97 -15.12
C SER A 14 3.93 -0.78 -15.01
N ILE A 15 4.79 -0.60 -16.02
CA ILE A 15 5.71 0.53 -16.17
C ILE A 15 5.50 1.12 -17.58
N PRO A 16 4.47 1.95 -17.77
CA PRO A 16 4.08 2.43 -19.10
C PRO A 16 4.97 3.56 -19.64
N THR A 17 5.69 4.30 -18.78
CA THR A 17 6.56 5.41 -19.18
C THR A 17 7.83 5.41 -18.37
N SER A 18 8.83 6.20 -18.79
CA SER A 18 10.08 6.39 -18.04
C SER A 18 9.91 7.02 -16.66
N THR A 19 8.73 7.54 -16.33
CA THR A 19 8.46 8.30 -15.10
C THR A 19 7.20 7.86 -14.34
N ARG A 20 6.55 6.79 -14.77
CA ARG A 20 5.31 6.30 -14.16
C ARG A 20 5.31 4.79 -14.05
N ALA A 21 4.81 4.31 -12.91
CA ALA A 21 4.49 2.92 -12.68
C ALA A 21 3.05 2.80 -12.13
N THR A 22 2.45 1.63 -12.28
CA THR A 22 1.13 1.31 -11.75
C THR A 22 1.28 0.25 -10.67
N LEU A 23 0.69 0.51 -9.51
CA LEU A 23 0.61 -0.42 -8.38
C LEU A 23 -0.73 -1.17 -8.38
N ASP A 24 -0.78 -2.40 -7.88
CA ASP A 24 -2.01 -3.18 -7.61
C ASP A 24 -2.74 -2.75 -6.31
N LEU A 25 -2.67 -1.46 -5.98
CA LEU A 25 -3.26 -0.89 -4.77
C LEU A 25 -4.32 0.18 -5.09
N GLY A 26 -5.59 -0.22 -5.18
CA GLY A 26 -6.71 0.71 -5.37
C GLY A 26 -7.50 1.02 -4.10
N SER A 27 -8.60 1.76 -4.27
CA SER A 27 -9.50 2.14 -3.17
C SER A 27 -10.19 0.97 -2.46
N LYS A 28 -10.15 -0.24 -3.04
CA LYS A 28 -10.59 -1.47 -2.37
C LYS A 28 -9.61 -1.99 -1.31
N ALA A 29 -8.35 -1.57 -1.37
CA ALA A 29 -7.29 -2.06 -0.48
C ALA A 29 -6.75 -0.98 0.47
N ILE A 30 -6.96 0.30 0.14
CA ILE A 30 -6.64 1.44 1.02
C ILE A 30 -7.85 2.40 1.06
N ALA A 31 -8.15 2.92 2.25
CA ALA A 31 -9.30 3.79 2.42
C ALA A 31 -9.18 5.08 1.59
N SER A 32 -10.33 5.55 1.09
CA SER A 32 -10.42 6.81 0.34
C SER A 32 -10.60 8.05 1.22
N ASP A 33 -10.80 7.85 2.53
CA ASP A 33 -10.96 8.88 3.56
C ASP A 33 -9.71 8.93 4.45
N PRO A 34 -9.09 10.10 4.66
CA PRO A 34 -9.45 11.43 4.16
C PRO A 34 -9.11 11.62 2.66
N ALA A 35 -9.48 12.78 2.10
CA ALA A 35 -8.94 13.22 0.82
C ALA A 35 -7.40 13.26 0.87
N GLN A 36 -6.75 13.08 -0.29
CA GLN A 36 -5.30 12.89 -0.44
C GLN A 36 -4.44 13.76 0.51
N PRO A 37 -3.32 13.24 1.04
CA PRO A 37 -2.70 11.94 0.71
C PRO A 37 -3.39 10.77 1.43
N ARG A 38 -3.72 9.70 0.68
CA ARG A 38 -4.29 8.46 1.23
C ARG A 38 -3.23 7.49 1.77
N GLY A 39 -1.99 7.63 1.29
CA GLY A 39 -0.88 6.80 1.70
C GLY A 39 0.47 7.45 1.42
N ILE A 40 1.52 6.91 2.05
CA ILE A 40 2.90 7.37 1.92
C ILE A 40 3.75 6.16 1.51
N VAL A 41 4.50 6.31 0.41
CA VAL A 41 5.43 5.26 -0.04
C VAL A 41 6.62 5.21 0.91
N TRP A 42 6.90 4.03 1.48
CA TRP A 42 7.92 3.89 2.52
C TRP A 42 9.30 3.49 1.97
N ASN A 43 9.34 2.52 1.04
CA ASN A 43 10.59 1.91 0.58
C ASN A 43 11.10 2.43 -0.77
N MET A 44 10.55 3.54 -1.26
CA MET A 44 10.97 4.17 -2.51
C MET A 44 11.02 5.68 -2.33
N GLU A 45 12.24 6.22 -2.22
CA GLU A 45 12.46 7.66 -2.13
C GLU A 45 11.99 8.37 -3.41
N ASN A 46 11.43 9.58 -3.29
CA ASN A 46 10.91 10.39 -4.39
C ASN A 46 9.70 9.78 -5.14
N ALA A 47 9.10 8.71 -4.64
CA ALA A 47 7.87 8.18 -5.18
C ALA A 47 6.66 9.03 -4.75
N GLU A 48 5.87 9.48 -5.72
CA GLU A 48 4.66 10.26 -5.47
C GLU A 48 3.42 9.50 -5.97
N LEU A 49 2.39 9.43 -5.14
CA LEU A 49 1.12 8.81 -5.50
C LEU A 49 0.20 9.84 -6.17
N ASP A 50 -0.23 9.53 -7.40
CA ASP A 50 -0.97 10.45 -8.28
C ASP A 50 -2.45 10.01 -8.36
N PHE A 51 -2.85 9.48 -9.51
CA PHE A 51 -4.22 9.05 -9.77
C PHE A 51 -4.49 7.65 -9.19
N GLN A 52 -5.65 7.48 -8.53
CA GLN A 52 -6.09 6.19 -8.00
C GLN A 52 -7.45 5.80 -8.58
N ASN A 53 -7.59 4.52 -8.92
CA ASN A 53 -8.89 3.90 -9.23
C ASN A 53 -9.21 2.78 -8.21
N GLU A 54 -10.22 1.99 -8.52
CA GLU A 54 -10.72 0.96 -7.60
C GLU A 54 -9.70 -0.12 -7.26
N GLU A 55 -8.83 -0.49 -8.21
CA GLU A 55 -7.89 -1.61 -8.12
C GLU A 55 -6.41 -1.19 -8.25
N HIS A 56 -6.13 0.02 -8.73
CA HIS A 56 -4.78 0.47 -9.04
C HIS A 56 -4.47 1.90 -8.58
N TRP A 57 -3.18 2.14 -8.32
CA TRP A 57 -2.64 3.48 -8.10
C TRP A 57 -1.52 3.79 -9.08
N VAL A 58 -1.57 4.95 -9.73
CA VAL A 58 -0.47 5.48 -10.51
C VAL A 58 0.54 6.15 -9.58
N MET A 59 1.78 5.70 -9.66
CA MET A 59 2.94 6.27 -8.96
C MET A 59 3.81 7.01 -9.97
N LYS A 60 4.15 8.27 -9.67
CA LYS A 60 5.22 8.99 -10.35
C LYS A 60 6.55 8.64 -9.69
N TYR A 61 7.56 8.43 -10.52
CA TYR A 61 8.90 8.11 -10.07
C TYR A 61 9.93 8.78 -11.00
N PRO A 62 11.05 9.33 -10.50
CA PRO A 62 11.96 10.13 -11.33
C PRO A 62 12.54 9.39 -12.53
N ASP A 63 12.95 8.13 -12.33
CA ASP A 63 13.45 7.25 -13.38
C ASP A 63 13.03 5.81 -13.10
N THR A 64 12.22 5.26 -14.01
CA THR A 64 11.70 3.88 -13.89
C THR A 64 12.62 2.82 -14.49
N SER A 65 13.80 3.19 -15.01
CA SER A 65 14.74 2.27 -15.66
C SER A 65 15.19 1.11 -14.75
N ASP A 66 15.29 1.37 -13.45
CA ASP A 66 15.67 0.38 -12.42
C ASP A 66 14.47 -0.33 -11.77
N LEU A 67 13.23 0.03 -12.16
CA LEU A 67 12.03 -0.62 -11.62
C LEU A 67 11.71 -1.90 -12.38
N THR A 68 11.13 -2.87 -11.67
CA THR A 68 10.69 -4.13 -12.26
C THR A 68 9.22 -4.42 -11.97
N VAL A 69 8.50 -4.99 -12.95
CA VAL A 69 7.16 -5.54 -12.70
C VAL A 69 7.28 -6.69 -11.69
N GLY A 70 6.43 -6.68 -10.68
CA GLY A 70 6.46 -7.57 -9.53
C GLY A 70 7.21 -7.01 -8.31
N GLN A 71 7.94 -5.91 -8.46
CA GLN A 71 8.68 -5.28 -7.37
C GLN A 71 7.74 -4.88 -6.23
N PRO A 72 8.03 -5.28 -4.98
CA PRO A 72 7.21 -4.92 -3.83
C PRO A 72 7.35 -3.45 -3.44
N VAL A 73 6.22 -2.84 -3.11
CA VAL A 73 6.11 -1.46 -2.63
C VAL A 73 5.33 -1.47 -1.33
N TYR A 74 5.84 -0.75 -0.33
CA TYR A 74 5.24 -0.65 0.99
C TYR A 74 4.63 0.74 1.16
N ILE A 75 3.34 0.76 1.52
CA ILE A 75 2.57 2.00 1.68
C ILE A 75 2.07 2.09 3.12
N PHE A 76 2.40 3.19 3.80
CA PHE A 76 1.72 3.54 5.05
C PHE A 76 0.38 4.19 4.75
N PRO A 77 -0.75 3.66 5.23
CA PRO A 77 -2.03 4.35 5.11
C PRO A 77 -2.06 5.57 6.03
N THR A 78 -2.61 6.69 5.55
CA THR A 78 -2.78 7.89 6.39
C THR A 78 -3.95 7.76 7.36
N HIS A 79 -4.90 6.86 7.06
CA HIS A 79 -6.02 6.54 7.95
C HIS A 79 -6.17 5.02 8.08
N ILE A 80 -5.65 4.49 9.20
CA ILE A 80 -5.59 3.05 9.43
C ILE A 80 -6.97 2.44 9.73
N CYS A 81 -7.85 3.15 10.43
CA CYS A 81 -9.15 2.64 10.90
C CYS A 81 -10.05 2.13 9.75
N PRO A 82 -10.35 2.93 8.71
CA PRO A 82 -11.12 2.43 7.58
C PRO A 82 -10.32 1.48 6.69
N THR A 83 -8.98 1.60 6.66
CA THR A 83 -8.14 0.72 5.86
C THR A 83 -8.16 -0.70 6.40
N SER A 84 -7.99 -0.91 7.70
CA SER A 84 -8.02 -2.25 8.29
C SER A 84 -9.37 -2.95 8.09
N ALA A 85 -10.47 -2.20 8.10
CA ALA A 85 -11.81 -2.72 7.80
C ALA A 85 -11.97 -3.22 6.34
N LEU A 86 -11.11 -2.81 5.40
CA LEU A 86 -11.13 -3.34 4.03
C LEU A 86 -10.52 -4.74 3.93
N HIS A 87 -9.79 -5.20 4.95
CA HIS A 87 -9.11 -6.49 4.97
C HIS A 87 -9.79 -7.46 5.92
N ARG A 88 -9.94 -8.73 5.50
CA ARG A 88 -10.49 -9.78 6.37
C ARG A 88 -9.50 -10.23 7.44
N TYR A 89 -8.22 -10.13 7.14
CA TYR A 89 -7.13 -10.50 8.02
C TYR A 89 -5.91 -9.63 7.75
N VAL A 90 -4.97 -9.63 8.69
CA VAL A 90 -3.65 -9.01 8.56
C VAL A 90 -2.55 -10.04 8.84
N TYR A 91 -1.39 -9.86 8.24
CA TYR A 91 -0.20 -10.65 8.56
C TYR A 91 0.63 -9.94 9.61
N VAL A 92 1.15 -10.70 10.58
CA VAL A 92 2.05 -10.20 11.62
C VAL A 92 3.47 -10.53 11.21
N ILE A 93 4.25 -9.49 10.99
CA ILE A 93 5.66 -9.57 10.60
C ILE A 93 6.51 -9.25 11.83
N ASP A 94 7.48 -10.10 12.15
CA ASP A 94 8.42 -9.83 13.24
C ASP A 94 9.54 -8.85 12.82
N ALA A 95 10.41 -8.52 13.78
CA ALA A 95 11.51 -7.59 13.55
C ALA A 95 12.54 -8.07 12.49
N ASP A 96 12.58 -9.38 12.22
CA ASP A 96 13.47 -9.99 11.22
C ASP A 96 12.80 -10.08 9.82
N GLY A 97 11.54 -9.63 9.69
CA GLY A 97 10.79 -9.65 8.44
C GLY A 97 10.04 -10.96 8.17
N HIS A 98 9.94 -11.86 9.14
CA HIS A 98 9.24 -13.13 8.99
C HIS A 98 7.75 -12.99 9.30
N CYS A 99 6.90 -13.54 8.43
CA CYS A 99 5.49 -13.73 8.72
C CYS A 99 5.33 -14.82 9.78
N ARG A 100 4.86 -14.44 10.96
CA ARG A 100 4.66 -15.36 12.10
C ARG A 100 3.23 -15.79 12.24
N GLU A 101 2.31 -14.86 12.06
CA GLU A 101 0.90 -15.07 12.34
C GLU A 101 0.00 -14.38 11.30
N ARG A 102 -1.26 -14.80 11.31
CA ARG A 102 -2.34 -14.16 10.57
C ARG A 102 -3.48 -13.88 11.56
N TRP A 103 -3.80 -12.61 11.75
CA TRP A 103 -4.90 -12.19 12.63
C TRP A 103 -6.13 -11.86 11.80
N ASP A 104 -7.26 -12.47 12.14
CA ASP A 104 -8.54 -12.10 11.56
C ASP A 104 -8.98 -10.72 12.11
N VAL A 105 -9.49 -9.86 11.23
CA VAL A 105 -10.11 -8.59 11.63
C VAL A 105 -11.54 -8.92 12.06
N SER A 106 -11.67 -9.46 13.28
CA SER A 106 -12.90 -10.09 13.77
C SER A 106 -14.15 -9.21 13.70
N ALA A 107 -14.03 -7.91 13.90
CA ALA A 107 -15.15 -6.97 13.87
C ALA A 107 -15.55 -6.50 12.46
N ARG A 108 -14.83 -6.91 11.40
CA ARG A 108 -15.09 -6.47 10.02
C ARG A 108 -16.47 -6.89 9.54
N ASP A 109 -16.78 -8.18 9.69
CA ASP A 109 -17.98 -8.78 9.12
C ASP A 109 -19.23 -8.55 10.01
N ARG A 110 -19.03 -8.00 11.22
CA ARG A 110 -20.07 -7.57 12.18
C ARG A 110 -21.08 -8.68 12.52
N GLU A 111 -20.58 -9.89 12.68
CA GLU A 111 -21.32 -11.05 13.18
C GLU A 111 -21.40 -11.08 14.71
#